data_AF-A0A948RHT1-F1
#
_entry.id   AF-A0A948RHT1-F1
#
_cell.length_a   1.000
_cell.length_b   1.000
_cell.length_c   1.000
_cell.angle_alpha   90.00
_cell.angle_beta   90.00
_cell.angle_gamma   90.00
#
_symmetry.space_group_name_H-M   'P 1'
#
loop_
_entity.id
_entity.type
_entity.pdbx_description
1 polymer ?
#
loop_
_entity_poly.entity_id
_entity_poly.type
_entity_poly.pdbx_seq_one_letter_code
_entity_poly.pdbx_strand_id
1 'polypeptide(L)'
;MKPYIISRIGMLLVTLSLAACNLPGSGQGPTTWIDQPLDGAHFPLAPLTIMAHASDANGVATIEFYISESLLAAVPAGGGRLGNASIEWMPPGPGIYIIAAGAVDSQGNTGPRAVSQITVGTETPTPVPASPQCALGALVAPVLLSPANGSTVGPEPLLAWSYPDATCQPYSYKIDISEDAAFTDIGWGFGTLDYNETSRQWPLPPGKCYYWRALAYVPDVNGPVSPAWTFCVEGATPTPTPVPDLPMPCQPTVTANVDTNVRAGPAKAYRIVGNVVTGQSANVQGRSESSFGNWWYIQHSGAPGGHGWVWGDNVTAVCIPQNLPVVAAPPLVITKTPTPLVITKTPTPAPLVITDTPTPAPADLTPPDISDLSANPALISVLVPCGATPATTVIRARVTDPSGIASVVARVSGVGEFAMSPVGGGYYQVTLGPFGEAGTLFIDVQAQDNAGNTATSAWLTVQVVTCPG
;
A
#
# COMPACT_ATOMS: atom_id res chain seq x y z
N MET A 1 22.47 33.82 -84.64
CA MET A 1 21.51 34.16 -83.56
C MET A 1 21.09 32.85 -82.89
N LYS A 2 21.19 32.80 -81.57
CA LYS A 2 21.04 31.60 -80.70
C LYS A 2 19.55 31.40 -80.29
N PRO A 3 19.14 30.29 -79.66
CA PRO A 3 18.52 29.11 -80.30
C PRO A 3 17.10 28.79 -79.76
N TYR A 4 16.44 27.75 -80.28
CA TYR A 4 15.29 27.08 -79.63
C TYR A 4 15.53 25.58 -79.45
N ILE A 5 15.11 25.12 -78.27
CA ILE A 5 15.46 23.87 -77.58
C ILE A 5 14.53 22.72 -78.00
N ILE A 6 15.10 21.54 -78.24
CA ILE A 6 14.39 20.29 -78.53
C ILE A 6 14.06 19.56 -77.23
N SER A 7 12.78 19.24 -77.07
CA SER A 7 12.19 18.44 -75.99
C SER A 7 12.65 16.97 -76.06
N ARG A 8 13.12 16.41 -74.94
CA ARG A 8 13.24 14.96 -74.73
C ARG A 8 12.60 14.59 -73.40
N ILE A 9 11.56 13.77 -73.51
CA ILE A 9 10.84 13.10 -72.43
C ILE A 9 11.77 12.01 -71.85
N GLY A 10 12.20 12.22 -70.61
CA GLY A 10 12.90 11.22 -69.78
C GLY A 10 11.96 10.74 -68.67
N MET A 11 11.63 9.46 -68.70
CA MET A 11 10.83 8.74 -67.71
C MET A 11 11.60 8.69 -66.38
N LEU A 12 11.16 9.48 -65.39
CA LEU A 12 11.72 9.54 -64.05
C LEU A 12 11.07 8.43 -63.19
N LEU A 13 11.82 7.37 -62.87
CA LEU A 13 11.47 6.43 -61.81
C LEU A 13 11.50 7.21 -60.48
N VAL A 14 10.32 7.54 -59.96
CA VAL A 14 10.16 8.10 -58.61
C VAL A 14 10.32 6.93 -57.63
N THR A 15 11.53 6.77 -57.10
CA THR A 15 11.76 5.98 -55.89
C THR A 15 11.04 6.67 -54.74
N LEU A 16 9.87 6.14 -54.37
CA LEU A 16 9.11 6.55 -53.19
C LEU A 16 9.92 6.11 -51.95
N SER A 17 10.82 6.96 -51.49
CA SER A 17 11.42 6.80 -50.16
C SER A 17 10.32 7.01 -49.14
N LEU A 18 9.76 5.92 -48.61
CA LEU A 18 8.97 6.00 -47.39
C LEU A 18 9.86 6.64 -46.34
N ALA A 19 9.57 7.90 -46.01
CA ALA A 19 9.99 8.48 -44.75
C ALA A 19 9.32 7.62 -43.68
N ALA A 20 10.07 6.66 -43.15
CA ALA A 20 9.72 6.06 -41.88
C ALA A 20 9.62 7.22 -40.90
N CYS A 21 8.39 7.56 -40.52
CA CYS A 21 8.17 8.36 -39.31
C CYS A 21 8.99 7.70 -38.20
N ASN A 22 9.67 8.51 -37.38
CA ASN A 22 10.35 8.09 -36.16
C ASN A 22 9.43 7.22 -35.30
N LEU A 23 9.39 5.92 -35.59
CA LEU A 23 8.96 4.91 -34.66
C LEU A 23 9.97 5.00 -33.51
N PRO A 24 9.54 5.30 -32.28
CA PRO A 24 10.45 5.35 -31.15
C PRO A 24 11.15 3.99 -31.09
N GLY A 25 12.45 4.01 -31.36
CA GLY A 25 13.29 2.82 -31.23
C GLY A 25 13.20 2.32 -29.79
N SER A 26 13.35 1.01 -29.63
CA SER A 26 13.39 0.26 -28.37
C SER A 26 14.61 0.61 -27.48
N GLY A 27 14.91 1.90 -27.35
CA GLY A 27 16.03 2.46 -26.59
C GLY A 27 15.87 3.96 -26.28
N GLN A 28 14.70 4.56 -26.49
CA GLN A 28 14.37 5.83 -25.85
C GLN A 28 13.85 5.53 -24.45
N GLY A 29 14.57 5.96 -23.42
CA GLY A 29 14.10 5.86 -22.04
C GLY A 29 13.06 6.94 -21.69
N PRO A 30 12.67 7.02 -20.40
CA PRO A 30 11.47 7.74 -19.98
C PRO A 30 11.47 9.24 -20.28
N THR A 31 10.32 9.79 -20.64
CA THR A 31 10.11 11.25 -20.67
C THR A 31 9.85 11.75 -19.26
N THR A 32 10.66 12.69 -18.77
CA THR A 32 10.59 13.21 -17.39
C THR A 32 10.19 14.69 -17.40
N TRP A 33 9.47 15.17 -16.38
CA TRP A 33 9.24 16.58 -16.13
C TRP A 33 9.28 16.89 -14.62
N ILE A 34 9.65 18.13 -14.28
CA ILE A 34 9.68 18.62 -12.90
C ILE A 34 8.37 19.37 -12.65
N ASP A 35 7.64 19.00 -11.61
CA ASP A 35 6.42 19.70 -11.18
C ASP A 35 6.76 20.87 -10.26
N GLN A 36 7.75 20.68 -9.38
CA GLN A 36 8.30 21.74 -8.52
C GLN A 36 9.78 21.45 -8.21
N PRO A 37 10.64 22.50 -8.15
CA PRO A 37 10.35 23.91 -8.43
C PRO A 37 10.24 24.23 -9.92
N LEU A 38 9.45 25.26 -10.22
CA LEU A 38 9.35 25.82 -11.58
C LEU A 38 10.65 26.54 -11.96
N ASP A 39 10.95 26.53 -13.26
CA ASP A 39 12.11 27.24 -13.82
C ASP A 39 12.01 28.75 -13.55
N GLY A 40 13.11 29.33 -13.08
CA GLY A 40 13.22 30.73 -12.66
C GLY A 40 12.72 31.04 -11.25
N ALA A 41 12.28 30.05 -10.46
CA ALA A 41 11.74 30.30 -9.13
C ALA A 41 12.80 30.80 -8.13
N HIS A 42 12.36 31.63 -7.16
CA HIS A 42 13.21 32.19 -6.10
C HIS A 42 12.81 31.64 -4.73
N PHE A 43 13.78 31.15 -3.95
CA PHE A 43 13.56 30.56 -2.63
C PHE A 43 14.50 31.15 -1.56
N PRO A 44 14.08 31.19 -0.28
CA PRO A 44 15.00 31.45 0.83
C PRO A 44 15.94 30.24 1.05
N LEU A 45 17.00 30.43 1.84
CA LEU A 45 17.89 29.33 2.25
C LEU A 45 17.20 28.44 3.30
N ALA A 46 16.30 27.56 2.83
CA ALA A 46 15.50 26.65 3.64
C ALA A 46 15.26 25.32 2.89
N PRO A 47 14.78 24.26 3.56
CA PRO A 47 14.46 23.01 2.88
C PRO A 47 13.40 23.21 1.78
N LEU A 48 13.65 22.60 0.62
CA LEU A 48 12.82 22.68 -0.57
C LEU A 48 12.37 21.29 -0.98
N THR A 49 11.09 21.12 -1.29
CA THR A 49 10.59 19.90 -1.92
C THR A 49 10.82 19.96 -3.43
N ILE A 50 11.42 18.90 -3.96
CA ILE A 50 11.58 18.68 -5.40
C ILE A 50 10.68 17.51 -5.78
N MET A 51 9.80 17.73 -6.75
CA MET A 51 8.82 16.76 -7.22
C MET A 51 8.90 16.62 -8.73
N ALA A 52 8.88 15.37 -9.19
CA ALA A 52 8.93 15.05 -10.61
C ALA A 52 8.08 13.82 -10.94
N HIS A 53 7.68 13.76 -12.20
CA HIS A 53 7.06 12.60 -12.81
C HIS A 53 7.83 12.17 -14.06
N ALA A 54 7.67 10.91 -14.43
CA ALA A 54 8.15 10.39 -15.68
C ALA A 54 7.14 9.41 -16.29
N SER A 55 7.16 9.31 -17.61
CA SER A 55 6.33 8.37 -18.37
C SER A 55 7.18 7.59 -19.36
N ASP A 56 6.97 6.28 -19.40
CA ASP A 56 7.58 5.38 -20.37
C ASP A 56 6.66 4.23 -20.75
N ALA A 57 6.70 3.78 -22.01
CA ALA A 57 5.90 2.63 -22.46
C ALA A 57 6.34 1.30 -21.80
N ASN A 58 7.62 1.19 -21.46
CA ASN A 58 8.27 0.05 -20.79
C ASN A 58 8.23 0.16 -19.26
N GLY A 59 7.59 1.19 -18.72
CA GLY A 59 7.47 1.44 -17.30
C GLY A 59 8.69 2.15 -16.71
N VAL A 60 8.45 3.00 -15.72
CA VAL A 60 9.44 3.82 -15.03
C VAL A 60 9.90 3.11 -13.76
N ALA A 61 11.14 2.63 -13.75
CA ALA A 61 11.70 1.92 -12.60
C ALA A 61 12.14 2.90 -11.49
N THR A 62 12.87 3.95 -11.86
CA THR A 62 13.42 4.92 -10.92
C THR A 62 13.34 6.35 -11.47
N ILE A 63 13.17 7.32 -10.57
CA ILE A 63 13.36 8.75 -10.84
C ILE A 63 14.57 9.23 -10.03
N GLU A 64 15.50 9.88 -10.72
CA GLU A 64 16.76 10.35 -10.20
C GLU A 64 16.78 11.88 -10.17
N PHE A 65 17.07 12.45 -9.00
CA PHE A 65 17.15 13.89 -8.77
C PHE A 65 18.59 14.34 -8.68
N TYR A 66 18.89 15.46 -9.32
CA TYR A 66 20.22 16.04 -9.43
C TYR A 66 20.22 17.51 -9.04
N ILE A 67 21.30 17.95 -8.39
CA ILE A 67 21.61 19.35 -8.13
C ILE A 67 22.93 19.68 -8.78
N SER A 68 22.94 20.63 -9.72
CA SER A 68 24.15 21.06 -10.44
C SER A 68 24.96 19.87 -10.97
N GLU A 69 24.28 18.96 -11.68
CA GLU A 69 24.80 17.69 -12.25
C GLU A 69 25.16 16.58 -11.24
N SER A 70 25.14 16.85 -9.93
CA SER A 70 25.42 15.84 -8.91
C SER A 70 24.15 15.07 -8.55
N LEU A 71 24.19 13.74 -8.60
CA LEU A 71 23.07 12.89 -8.17
C LEU A 71 22.83 13.10 -6.67
N LEU A 72 21.64 13.57 -6.32
CA LEU A 72 21.19 13.77 -4.95
C LEU A 72 20.51 12.51 -4.41
N ALA A 73 19.57 11.96 -5.18
CA ALA A 73 18.80 10.78 -4.79
C ALA A 73 18.26 10.02 -6.01
N ALA A 74 18.09 8.71 -5.87
CA ALA A 74 17.36 7.86 -6.81
C ALA A 74 16.19 7.21 -6.06
N VAL A 75 14.97 7.48 -6.50
CA VAL A 75 13.73 7.05 -5.85
C VAL A 75 13.03 6.01 -6.72
N PRO A 76 12.68 4.82 -6.20
CA PRO A 76 11.89 3.84 -6.93
C PRO A 76 10.51 4.40 -7.31
N ALA A 77 10.11 4.25 -8.57
CA ALA A 77 8.87 4.80 -9.12
C ALA A 77 7.81 3.73 -9.43
N GLY A 78 8.00 2.51 -8.92
CA GLY A 78 6.99 1.43 -8.95
C GLY A 78 6.92 0.64 -10.27
N GLY A 79 7.67 0.98 -11.31
CA GLY A 79 7.75 0.22 -12.56
C GLY A 79 6.56 0.40 -13.50
N GLY A 80 5.58 1.24 -13.15
CA GLY A 80 4.40 1.53 -13.96
C GLY A 80 4.71 2.47 -15.13
N ARG A 81 3.80 2.56 -16.11
CA ARG A 81 3.97 3.44 -17.29
C ARG A 81 4.09 4.93 -16.95
N LEU A 82 3.55 5.32 -15.80
CA LEU A 82 3.73 6.62 -15.18
C LEU A 82 4.34 6.38 -13.81
N GLY A 83 5.35 7.16 -13.45
CA GLY A 83 5.98 7.14 -12.13
C GLY A 83 6.08 8.56 -11.58
N ASN A 84 6.06 8.69 -10.26
CA ASN A 84 6.22 9.95 -9.55
C ASN A 84 7.19 9.76 -8.39
N ALA A 85 7.90 10.83 -8.03
CA ALA A 85 8.78 10.84 -6.86
C ALA A 85 8.92 12.25 -6.31
N SER A 86 9.22 12.34 -5.02
CA SER A 86 9.53 13.59 -4.34
C SER A 86 10.69 13.40 -3.36
N ILE A 87 11.51 14.43 -3.21
CA ILE A 87 12.56 14.51 -2.21
C ILE A 87 12.58 15.87 -1.54
N GLU A 88 13.12 15.92 -0.33
CA GLU A 88 13.43 17.18 0.36
C GLU A 88 14.93 17.46 0.23
N TRP A 89 15.27 18.69 -0.15
CA TRP A 89 16.64 19.14 -0.34
C TRP A 89 16.89 20.45 0.42
N MET A 90 17.94 20.48 1.23
CA MET A 90 18.42 21.70 1.87
C MET A 90 19.55 22.31 1.02
N PRO A 91 19.39 23.51 0.43
CA PRO A 91 20.45 24.16 -0.32
C PRO A 91 21.66 24.44 0.59
N PRO A 92 22.90 24.16 0.14
CA PRO A 92 24.10 24.38 0.95
C PRO A 92 24.42 25.85 1.19
N GLY A 93 23.81 26.76 0.42
CA GLY A 93 23.99 28.19 0.53
C GLY A 93 23.15 28.97 -0.48
N PRO A 94 23.22 30.31 -0.46
CA PRO A 94 22.66 31.13 -1.52
C PRO A 94 23.35 30.88 -2.86
N GLY A 95 22.62 30.99 -3.96
CA GLY A 95 23.16 30.82 -5.31
C GLY A 95 22.10 30.46 -6.32
N ILE A 96 22.51 30.40 -7.59
CA ILE A 96 21.69 29.82 -8.66
C ILE A 96 21.97 28.32 -8.70
N TYR A 97 20.91 27.52 -8.69
CA TYR A 97 20.99 26.07 -8.75
C TYR A 97 20.25 25.55 -9.98
N ILE A 98 20.85 24.55 -10.63
CA ILE A 98 20.17 23.77 -11.68
C ILE A 98 19.69 22.49 -11.03
N ILE A 99 18.38 22.34 -10.92
CA ILE A 99 17.73 21.11 -10.50
C ILE A 99 17.41 20.32 -11.75
N ALA A 100 17.74 19.03 -11.75
CA ALA A 100 17.36 18.15 -12.84
C ALA A 100 16.69 16.88 -12.31
N ALA A 101 15.73 16.36 -13.08
CA ALA A 101 15.11 15.07 -12.85
C ALA A 101 15.27 14.22 -14.12
N GLY A 102 15.82 13.02 -13.96
CA GLY A 102 15.85 12.00 -15.01
C GLY A 102 15.17 10.73 -14.52
N ALA A 103 14.85 9.82 -15.44
CA ALA A 103 14.26 8.55 -15.07
C ALA A 103 14.87 7.39 -15.86
N VAL A 104 14.81 6.22 -15.25
CA VAL A 104 15.27 4.94 -15.81
C VAL A 104 14.06 4.04 -15.99
N ASP A 105 13.92 3.42 -17.16
CA ASP A 105 12.86 2.45 -17.40
C ASP A 105 13.18 1.06 -16.78
N SER A 106 12.23 0.13 -16.86
CA SER A 106 12.39 -1.24 -16.34
C SER A 106 13.47 -2.08 -17.06
N GLN A 107 14.00 -1.60 -18.19
CA GLN A 107 15.05 -2.24 -18.98
C GLN A 107 16.41 -1.56 -18.78
N GLY A 108 16.49 -0.51 -17.96
CA GLY A 108 17.71 0.24 -17.69
C GLY A 108 17.97 1.38 -18.68
N ASN A 109 17.04 1.69 -19.60
CA ASN A 109 17.19 2.81 -20.52
C ASN A 109 16.90 4.14 -19.80
N THR A 110 17.68 5.16 -20.12
CA THR A 110 17.49 6.52 -19.61
C THR A 110 16.95 7.44 -20.68
N GLY A 111 16.07 8.37 -20.28
CA GLY A 111 15.60 9.44 -21.14
C GLY A 111 16.26 10.79 -20.83
N PRO A 112 15.93 11.84 -21.60
CA PRO A 112 16.40 13.20 -21.32
C PRO A 112 15.98 13.68 -19.94
N ARG A 113 16.85 14.43 -19.27
CA ARG A 113 16.54 15.05 -17.97
C ARG A 113 15.70 16.31 -18.18
N ALA A 114 14.66 16.47 -17.38
CA ALA A 114 14.02 17.76 -17.18
C ALA A 114 14.91 18.63 -16.31
N VAL A 115 14.96 19.93 -16.59
CA VAL A 115 15.80 20.91 -15.89
C VAL A 115 14.97 22.09 -15.42
N SER A 116 15.32 22.61 -14.26
CA SER A 116 14.73 23.80 -13.65
C SER A 116 15.85 24.60 -12.97
N GLN A 117 16.06 25.84 -13.38
CA GLN A 117 17.03 26.74 -12.77
C GLN A 117 16.33 27.60 -11.72
N ILE A 118 16.77 27.54 -10.48
CA ILE A 118 16.22 28.34 -9.38
C ILE A 118 17.28 29.27 -8.79
N THR A 119 16.83 30.30 -8.08
CA THR A 119 17.69 31.19 -7.30
C THR A 119 17.38 31.04 -5.81
N VAL A 120 18.39 30.69 -5.02
CA VAL A 120 18.32 30.65 -3.55
C VAL A 120 19.05 31.87 -2.98
N GLY A 121 18.39 32.66 -2.14
CA GLY A 121 18.95 33.89 -1.57
C GLY A 121 19.52 33.74 -0.16
N THR A 122 20.32 34.71 0.27
CA THR A 122 20.76 34.91 1.69
C THR A 122 19.66 35.48 2.57
N GLU A 123 18.43 35.56 2.06
CA GLU A 123 17.28 35.71 2.89
C GLU A 123 17.23 34.47 3.79
N THR A 124 17.95 34.54 4.93
CA THR A 124 17.35 34.15 6.21
C THR A 124 15.92 34.65 6.12
N PRO A 125 14.86 33.90 6.49
CA PRO A 125 13.58 34.56 6.63
C PRO A 125 13.82 35.74 7.58
N THR A 126 14.03 36.93 7.01
CA THR A 126 13.71 38.19 7.63
C THR A 126 12.34 37.85 8.16
N PRO A 127 12.10 37.83 9.49
CA PRO A 127 10.75 37.66 9.98
C PRO A 127 9.99 38.71 9.20
N VAL A 128 9.28 38.27 8.15
CA VAL A 128 8.50 39.15 7.32
C VAL A 128 7.59 39.70 8.39
N PRO A 129 7.68 40.99 8.75
CA PRO A 129 6.78 41.52 9.75
C PRO A 129 5.42 41.11 9.24
N ALA A 130 4.75 40.20 9.99
CA ALA A 130 3.68 39.37 9.43
C ALA A 130 2.81 40.30 8.61
N SER A 131 2.79 40.13 7.29
CA SER A 131 2.07 41.07 6.43
C SER A 131 0.67 41.11 6.99
N PRO A 132 0.18 42.29 7.38
CA PRO A 132 -1.01 42.38 8.20
C PRO A 132 -2.11 41.57 7.54
N GLN A 133 -2.89 40.85 8.33
CA GLN A 133 -4.06 40.16 7.82
C GLN A 133 -4.89 41.16 7.00
N CYS A 134 -5.34 40.74 5.83
CA CYS A 134 -6.10 41.61 4.95
C CYS A 134 -7.28 42.22 5.72
N ALA A 135 -7.51 43.52 5.54
CA ALA A 135 -8.66 44.19 6.14
C ALA A 135 -9.97 43.57 5.62
N LEU A 136 -11.04 43.68 6.42
CA LEU A 136 -12.38 43.22 6.02
C LEU A 136 -12.77 43.89 4.69
N GLY A 137 -12.96 43.09 3.64
CA GLY A 137 -13.29 43.56 2.29
C GLY A 137 -12.11 43.95 1.39
N ALA A 138 -10.86 43.81 1.87
CA ALA A 138 -9.64 44.04 1.06
C ALA A 138 -9.12 42.78 0.37
N LEU A 139 -9.82 41.65 0.50
CA LEU A 139 -9.45 40.41 -0.17
C LEU A 139 -9.55 40.53 -1.69
N VAL A 140 -8.54 40.00 -2.39
CA VAL A 140 -8.55 39.83 -3.84
C VAL A 140 -8.66 38.36 -4.23
N ALA A 141 -8.97 38.11 -5.49
CA ALA A 141 -9.18 36.74 -5.98
C ALA A 141 -7.83 36.03 -6.12
N PRO A 142 -7.67 34.80 -5.59
CA PRO A 142 -6.48 33.99 -5.85
C PRO A 142 -6.30 33.68 -7.34
N VAL A 143 -5.06 33.44 -7.76
CA VAL A 143 -4.68 33.03 -9.11
C VAL A 143 -4.51 31.52 -9.14
N LEU A 144 -5.18 30.84 -10.07
CA LEU A 144 -5.05 29.41 -10.26
C LEU A 144 -3.75 29.10 -11.03
N LEU A 145 -3.02 28.07 -10.61
CA LEU A 145 -1.74 27.67 -11.21
C LEU A 145 -1.82 26.27 -11.84
N SER A 146 -2.41 25.30 -11.12
CA SER A 146 -2.56 23.91 -11.58
C SER A 146 -3.80 23.27 -10.94
N PRO A 147 -4.53 22.37 -11.62
CA PRO A 147 -4.36 21.96 -13.02
C PRO A 147 -4.71 23.09 -13.99
N ALA A 148 -4.05 23.16 -15.15
CA ALA A 148 -4.34 24.18 -16.16
C ALA A 148 -5.79 24.08 -16.69
N ASN A 149 -6.37 25.20 -17.12
CA ASN A 149 -7.73 25.22 -17.65
C ASN A 149 -7.88 24.33 -18.91
N GLY A 150 -8.83 23.39 -18.88
CA GLY A 150 -9.07 22.40 -19.93
C GLY A 150 -8.11 21.20 -19.91
N SER A 151 -7.26 21.07 -18.88
CA SER A 151 -6.26 20.00 -18.82
C SER A 151 -6.88 18.64 -18.45
N THR A 152 -6.09 17.59 -18.67
CA THR A 152 -6.39 16.23 -18.22
C THR A 152 -5.29 15.77 -17.26
N VAL A 153 -5.66 15.17 -16.14
CA VAL A 153 -4.78 14.86 -14.99
C VAL A 153 -5.08 13.47 -14.42
N GLY A 154 -4.13 12.88 -13.69
CA GLY A 154 -4.33 11.61 -13.00
C GLY A 154 -5.34 11.68 -11.83
N PRO A 155 -5.64 10.54 -11.17
CA PRO A 155 -6.69 10.42 -10.14
C PRO A 155 -6.46 11.26 -8.87
N GLU A 156 -5.23 11.74 -8.64
CA GLU A 156 -4.86 12.59 -7.51
C GLU A 156 -4.22 13.90 -8.00
N PRO A 157 -5.01 14.80 -8.62
CA PRO A 157 -4.49 16.06 -9.14
C PRO A 157 -3.88 16.93 -8.02
N LEU A 158 -2.77 17.57 -8.34
CA LEU A 158 -2.21 18.66 -7.54
C LEU A 158 -2.96 19.96 -7.88
N LEU A 159 -3.84 20.41 -6.98
CA LEU A 159 -4.42 21.75 -7.06
C LEU A 159 -3.44 22.75 -6.45
N ALA A 160 -3.06 23.77 -7.20
CA ALA A 160 -2.13 24.81 -6.78
C ALA A 160 -2.64 26.20 -7.16
N TRP A 161 -2.51 27.16 -6.25
CA TRP A 161 -2.96 28.55 -6.40
C TRP A 161 -1.97 29.51 -5.74
N SER A 162 -2.07 30.80 -6.06
CA SER A 162 -1.31 31.86 -5.39
C SER A 162 -2.21 33.03 -5.04
N TYR A 163 -1.80 33.82 -4.05
CA TYR A 163 -2.46 35.08 -3.69
C TYR A 163 -1.69 36.26 -4.31
N PRO A 164 -2.34 37.09 -5.15
CA PRO A 164 -1.60 38.07 -5.96
C PRO A 164 -1.26 39.36 -5.22
N ASP A 165 -1.91 39.65 -4.09
CA ASP A 165 -1.61 40.85 -3.30
C ASP A 165 -0.54 40.55 -2.25
N ALA A 166 0.64 41.17 -2.40
CA ALA A 166 1.76 41.01 -1.49
C ALA A 166 1.69 41.95 -0.26
N THR A 167 0.72 42.86 -0.19
CA THR A 167 0.61 43.87 0.88
C THR A 167 -0.11 43.36 2.12
N CYS A 168 -0.90 42.31 2.00
CA CYS A 168 -1.62 41.66 3.09
C CYS A 168 -1.73 40.15 2.83
N GLN A 169 -1.99 39.37 3.88
CA GLN A 169 -2.25 37.94 3.76
C GLN A 169 -3.70 37.61 4.17
N PRO A 170 -4.36 36.67 3.48
CA PRO A 170 -5.61 36.13 3.99
C PRO A 170 -5.36 35.30 5.25
N TYR A 171 -6.44 34.89 5.90
CA TYR A 171 -6.39 33.94 7.01
C TYR A 171 -6.22 32.51 6.49
N SER A 172 -7.00 32.14 5.48
CA SER A 172 -6.94 30.83 4.82
C SER A 172 -7.53 30.93 3.41
N TYR A 173 -7.57 29.81 2.69
CA TYR A 173 -8.21 29.68 1.39
C TYR A 173 -9.36 28.68 1.45
N LYS A 174 -10.31 28.88 0.54
CA LYS A 174 -11.36 27.93 0.22
C LYS A 174 -11.25 27.56 -1.25
N ILE A 175 -11.18 26.26 -1.51
CA ILE A 175 -11.16 25.69 -2.86
C ILE A 175 -12.52 25.07 -3.10
N ASP A 176 -13.30 25.67 -4.00
CA ASP A 176 -14.56 25.08 -4.45
C ASP A 176 -14.25 24.16 -5.63
N ILE A 177 -14.78 22.93 -5.60
CA ILE A 177 -14.69 21.96 -6.70
C ILE A 177 -16.09 21.41 -6.97
N SER A 178 -16.51 21.39 -8.23
CA SER A 178 -17.84 20.97 -8.66
C SER A 178 -17.79 20.19 -9.97
N GLU A 179 -18.78 19.34 -10.21
CA GLU A 179 -19.00 18.71 -11.53
C GLU A 179 -19.79 19.63 -12.48
N ASP A 180 -20.30 20.77 -11.97
CA ASP A 180 -21.11 21.72 -12.71
C ASP A 180 -20.49 23.14 -12.68
N ALA A 181 -20.60 23.85 -13.81
CA ALA A 181 -20.00 25.17 -13.98
C ALA A 181 -20.65 26.27 -13.12
N ALA A 182 -21.87 26.05 -12.63
CA ALA A 182 -22.56 26.96 -11.72
C ALA A 182 -22.21 26.69 -10.24
N PHE A 183 -21.38 25.68 -9.93
CA PHE A 183 -20.97 25.33 -8.57
C PHE A 183 -22.16 25.10 -7.63
N THR A 184 -23.20 24.40 -8.11
CA THR A 184 -24.38 24.08 -7.31
C THR A 184 -24.07 23.13 -6.15
N ASP A 185 -23.12 22.23 -6.37
CA ASP A 185 -22.56 21.35 -5.36
C ASP A 185 -21.04 21.54 -5.32
N ILE A 186 -20.53 21.90 -4.15
CA ILE A 186 -19.10 22.12 -3.89
C ILE A 186 -18.53 21.09 -2.92
N GLY A 187 -19.22 19.96 -2.71
CA GLY A 187 -18.84 18.92 -1.75
C GLY A 187 -17.48 18.25 -2.02
N TRP A 188 -16.94 18.43 -3.23
CA TRP A 188 -15.58 18.02 -3.57
C TRP A 188 -14.50 19.01 -3.13
N GLY A 189 -14.88 20.22 -2.75
CA GLY A 189 -13.98 21.29 -2.32
C GLY A 189 -13.46 21.13 -0.89
N PHE A 190 -12.55 22.03 -0.50
CA PHE A 190 -11.95 22.03 0.83
C PHE A 190 -11.55 23.42 1.29
N GLY A 191 -11.31 23.56 2.60
CA GLY A 191 -10.64 24.71 3.20
C GLY A 191 -9.20 24.39 3.59
N THR A 192 -8.36 25.41 3.63
CA THR A 192 -7.04 25.32 4.26
C THR A 192 -7.09 25.75 5.72
N LEU A 193 -6.12 25.30 6.50
CA LEU A 193 -6.00 25.69 7.90
C LEU A 193 -5.44 27.11 8.06
N ASP A 194 -4.57 27.51 7.13
CA ASP A 194 -3.96 28.83 7.09
C ASP A 194 -3.63 29.26 5.64
N TYR A 195 -3.01 30.43 5.48
CA TYR A 195 -2.64 31.01 4.19
C TYR A 195 -1.32 30.50 3.60
N ASN A 196 -0.54 29.69 4.33
CA ASN A 196 0.72 29.14 3.82
C ASN A 196 0.48 27.96 2.88
N GLU A 197 -0.63 27.25 3.07
CA GLU A 197 -1.05 26.20 2.16
C GLU A 197 -1.50 26.80 0.81
N THR A 198 -0.72 26.54 -0.23
CA THR A 198 -0.93 27.05 -1.60
C THR A 198 -1.02 25.95 -2.64
N SER A 199 -0.93 24.69 -2.20
CA SER A 199 -1.21 23.52 -3.03
C SER A 199 -1.60 22.31 -2.20
N ARG A 200 -2.35 21.37 -2.80
CA ARG A 200 -2.74 20.10 -2.18
C ARG A 200 -3.00 19.04 -3.25
N GLN A 201 -2.48 17.82 -3.03
CA GLN A 201 -2.93 16.64 -3.78
C GLN A 201 -4.32 16.24 -3.30
N TRP A 202 -5.27 16.15 -4.22
CA TRP A 202 -6.67 15.95 -3.87
C TRP A 202 -7.29 14.86 -4.72
N PRO A 203 -7.49 13.65 -4.18
CA PRO A 203 -8.10 12.54 -4.91
C PRO A 203 -9.50 12.90 -5.38
N LEU A 204 -9.77 12.72 -6.67
CA LEU A 204 -11.07 12.98 -7.28
C LEU A 204 -11.52 11.77 -8.12
N PRO A 205 -12.82 11.46 -8.17
CA PRO A 205 -13.32 10.35 -8.97
C PRO A 205 -12.86 10.44 -10.44
N PRO A 206 -12.26 9.36 -10.98
CA PRO A 206 -11.76 9.34 -12.35
C PRO A 206 -12.86 9.29 -13.39
N GLY A 207 -12.56 9.76 -14.61
CA GLY A 207 -13.47 9.70 -15.76
C GLY A 207 -14.51 10.82 -15.78
N LYS A 208 -14.32 11.85 -14.95
CA LYS A 208 -15.18 13.03 -14.86
C LYS A 208 -14.37 14.30 -15.08
N CYS A 209 -15.05 15.37 -15.48
CA CYS A 209 -14.47 16.70 -15.52
C CYS A 209 -15.04 17.54 -14.37
N TYR A 210 -14.18 18.33 -13.76
CA TYR A 210 -14.49 19.21 -12.65
C TYR A 210 -14.24 20.65 -13.03
N TYR A 211 -15.03 21.53 -12.43
CA TYR A 211 -14.82 22.97 -12.36
C TYR A 211 -14.26 23.28 -10.99
N TRP A 212 -13.23 24.12 -10.93
CA TRP A 212 -12.63 24.53 -9.66
C TRP A 212 -12.31 26.01 -9.66
N ARG A 213 -12.34 26.59 -8.46
CA ARG A 213 -11.99 27.99 -8.20
C ARG A 213 -11.48 28.13 -6.77
N ALA A 214 -10.69 29.16 -6.54
CA ALA A 214 -10.15 29.49 -5.23
C ALA A 214 -10.73 30.81 -4.73
N LEU A 215 -10.91 30.91 -3.42
CA LEU A 215 -11.25 32.14 -2.72
C LEU A 215 -10.32 32.30 -1.54
N ALA A 216 -9.91 33.54 -1.28
CA ALA A 216 -9.27 33.88 -0.02
C ALA A 216 -10.33 34.07 1.07
N TYR A 217 -9.97 33.82 2.33
CA TYR A 217 -10.85 33.99 3.48
C TYR A 217 -10.16 34.83 4.56
N VAL A 218 -10.93 35.69 5.20
CA VAL A 218 -10.63 36.27 6.53
C VAL A 218 -11.82 35.93 7.43
N PRO A 219 -11.67 35.94 8.77
CA PRO A 219 -12.77 35.59 9.66
C PRO A 219 -14.09 36.26 9.26
N ASP A 220 -15.13 35.44 9.08
CA ASP A 220 -16.50 35.81 8.73
C ASP A 220 -16.72 36.35 7.30
N VAL A 221 -15.68 36.42 6.45
CA VAL A 221 -15.78 36.97 5.10
C VAL A 221 -14.99 36.15 4.07
N ASN A 222 -15.71 35.60 3.09
CA ASN A 222 -15.09 35.08 1.86
C ASN A 222 -14.76 36.24 0.90
N GLY A 223 -13.55 36.21 0.36
CA GLY A 223 -13.10 37.10 -0.69
C GLY A 223 -13.74 36.80 -2.05
N PRO A 224 -13.43 37.59 -3.08
CA PRO A 224 -13.89 37.33 -4.43
C PRO A 224 -13.35 36.00 -4.95
N VAL A 225 -14.18 35.32 -5.76
CA VAL A 225 -13.81 34.08 -6.44
C VAL A 225 -12.77 34.33 -7.53
N SER A 226 -11.83 33.41 -7.68
CA SER A 226 -11.03 33.30 -8.90
C SER A 226 -11.92 33.01 -10.12
N PRO A 227 -11.43 33.27 -11.35
CA PRO A 227 -12.01 32.64 -12.53
C PRO A 227 -12.08 31.13 -12.33
N ALA A 228 -13.17 30.52 -12.77
CA ALA A 228 -13.30 29.06 -12.72
C ALA A 228 -12.46 28.44 -13.84
N TRP A 229 -11.65 27.44 -13.50
CA TRP A 229 -10.98 26.57 -14.46
C TRP A 229 -11.64 25.20 -14.48
N THR A 230 -11.47 24.48 -15.58
CA THR A 230 -11.89 23.09 -15.68
C THR A 230 -10.70 22.17 -15.86
N PHE A 231 -10.81 20.93 -15.40
CA PHE A 231 -9.90 19.85 -15.76
C PHE A 231 -10.66 18.53 -15.74
N CYS A 232 -10.16 17.54 -16.47
CA CYS A 232 -10.70 16.18 -16.47
C CYS A 232 -9.75 15.23 -15.76
N VAL A 233 -10.30 14.43 -14.85
CA VAL A 233 -9.55 13.34 -14.24
C VAL A 233 -9.62 12.17 -15.20
N GLU A 234 -8.46 11.65 -15.60
CA GLU A 234 -8.36 10.49 -16.47
C GLU A 234 -9.23 9.37 -15.90
N GLY A 235 -10.07 8.79 -16.75
CA GLY A 235 -10.75 7.55 -16.40
C GLY A 235 -9.71 6.54 -15.97
N ALA A 236 -10.09 5.65 -15.03
CA ALA A 236 -9.32 4.44 -14.87
C ALA A 236 -9.21 3.82 -16.27
N THR A 237 -8.02 3.87 -16.88
CA THR A 237 -7.73 2.99 -18.00
C THR A 237 -8.13 1.63 -17.49
N PRO A 238 -8.99 0.85 -18.18
CA PRO A 238 -9.31 -0.47 -17.70
C PRO A 238 -7.95 -1.13 -17.46
N THR A 239 -7.60 -1.32 -16.18
CA THR A 239 -6.56 -2.25 -15.83
C THR A 239 -6.95 -3.47 -16.64
N PRO A 240 -6.10 -3.96 -17.58
CA PRO A 240 -6.47 -5.11 -18.38
C PRO A 240 -7.00 -6.09 -17.37
N THR A 241 -8.31 -6.34 -17.43
CA THR A 241 -8.93 -7.29 -16.52
C THR A 241 -8.02 -8.49 -16.65
N PRO A 242 -7.36 -8.98 -15.57
CA PRO A 242 -6.58 -10.18 -15.72
C PRO A 242 -7.54 -11.13 -16.39
N VAL A 243 -7.24 -11.47 -17.66
CA VAL A 243 -7.98 -12.51 -18.37
C VAL A 243 -7.97 -13.63 -17.35
N PRO A 244 -9.12 -14.13 -16.88
CA PRO A 244 -9.17 -15.10 -15.81
C PRO A 244 -8.09 -16.11 -16.12
N ASP A 245 -7.03 -16.08 -15.31
CA ASP A 245 -5.93 -16.99 -15.50
C ASP A 245 -6.63 -18.34 -15.43
N LEU A 246 -6.66 -19.07 -16.54
CA LEU A 246 -7.23 -20.41 -16.56
C LEU A 246 -6.62 -21.08 -15.33
N PRO A 247 -7.43 -21.60 -14.39
CA PRO A 247 -6.96 -21.92 -13.06
C PRO A 247 -5.71 -22.76 -13.20
N MET A 248 -4.56 -22.16 -12.88
CA MET A 248 -3.33 -22.92 -12.77
C MET A 248 -3.66 -23.95 -11.69
N PRO A 249 -3.64 -25.26 -12.00
CA PRO A 249 -4.11 -26.25 -11.06
C PRO A 249 -3.26 -26.11 -9.81
N CYS A 250 -3.90 -25.69 -8.72
CA CYS A 250 -3.26 -25.61 -7.43
C CYS A 250 -2.67 -27.00 -7.14
N GLN A 251 -1.35 -27.08 -7.00
CA GLN A 251 -0.71 -28.38 -6.80
C GLN A 251 -1.10 -28.92 -5.42
N PRO A 252 -1.44 -30.21 -5.29
CA PRO A 252 -1.76 -30.80 -4.00
C PRO A 252 -0.52 -30.74 -3.09
N THR A 253 -0.65 -30.16 -1.90
CA THR A 253 0.49 -29.97 -0.99
C THR A 253 0.09 -30.28 0.44
N VAL A 254 1.04 -30.78 1.22
CA VAL A 254 0.94 -30.89 2.68
C VAL A 254 2.00 -30.04 3.35
N THR A 255 1.64 -29.36 4.43
CA THR A 255 2.55 -28.60 5.28
C THR A 255 2.61 -29.25 6.66
N ALA A 256 3.80 -29.51 7.18
CA ALA A 256 3.96 -30.15 8.48
C ALA A 256 3.57 -29.20 9.63
N ASN A 257 2.63 -29.64 10.47
CA ASN A 257 2.23 -28.93 11.69
C ASN A 257 3.17 -29.24 12.87
N VAL A 258 3.82 -30.41 12.80
CA VAL A 258 4.85 -30.89 13.72
C VAL A 258 5.90 -31.69 12.94
N ASP A 259 7.11 -31.82 13.49
CA ASP A 259 8.16 -32.65 12.89
C ASP A 259 7.65 -34.09 12.69
N THR A 260 7.66 -34.54 11.43
CA THR A 260 7.02 -35.80 11.04
C THR A 260 7.93 -36.68 10.22
N ASN A 261 7.83 -37.99 10.45
CA ASN A 261 8.64 -38.99 9.76
C ASN A 261 8.06 -39.27 8.36
N VAL A 262 8.95 -39.31 7.35
CA VAL A 262 8.64 -39.84 6.02
C VAL A 262 8.96 -41.33 6.01
N ARG A 263 7.99 -42.19 5.70
CA ARG A 263 8.12 -43.65 5.74
C ARG A 263 8.08 -44.28 4.35
N ALA A 264 8.64 -45.49 4.22
CA ALA A 264 8.60 -46.26 2.98
C ALA A 264 7.20 -46.79 2.62
N GLY A 265 6.25 -46.75 3.55
CA GLY A 265 4.86 -47.18 3.36
C GLY A 265 3.93 -46.58 4.43
N PRO A 266 2.60 -46.67 4.23
CA PRO A 266 1.59 -45.99 5.06
C PRO A 266 1.29 -46.73 6.37
N ALA A 267 2.31 -47.09 7.15
CA ALA A 267 2.13 -47.67 8.49
C ALA A 267 3.41 -47.57 9.32
N LYS A 268 3.27 -47.70 10.65
CA LYS A 268 4.41 -47.77 11.56
C LYS A 268 5.35 -48.96 11.28
N ALA A 269 4.86 -50.02 10.64
CA ALA A 269 5.63 -51.22 10.27
C ALA A 269 6.66 -50.95 9.16
N TYR A 270 6.52 -49.87 8.38
CA TYR A 270 7.49 -49.50 7.36
C TYR A 270 8.61 -48.66 7.96
N ARG A 271 9.83 -48.88 7.47
CA ARG A 271 11.02 -48.11 7.86
C ARG A 271 10.88 -46.62 7.53
N ILE A 272 11.55 -45.79 8.32
CA ILE A 272 11.68 -44.34 8.07
C ILE A 272 12.73 -44.13 6.96
N VAL A 273 12.44 -43.23 6.03
CA VAL A 273 13.29 -42.89 4.88
C VAL A 273 13.62 -41.40 4.80
N GLY A 274 13.07 -40.58 5.69
CA GLY A 274 13.34 -39.15 5.79
C GLY A 274 12.45 -38.48 6.84
N ASN A 275 12.44 -37.15 6.84
CA ASN A 275 11.57 -36.34 7.70
C ASN A 275 11.12 -35.06 6.97
N VAL A 276 9.98 -34.52 7.40
CA VAL A 276 9.50 -33.17 7.05
C VAL A 276 9.38 -32.42 8.36
N VAL A 277 10.12 -31.32 8.50
CA VAL A 277 10.09 -30.50 9.72
C VAL A 277 8.93 -29.53 9.72
N THR A 278 8.52 -29.06 10.89
CA THR A 278 7.41 -28.12 11.07
C THR A 278 7.53 -26.91 10.14
N GLY A 279 6.45 -26.54 9.46
CA GLY A 279 6.38 -25.46 8.46
C GLY A 279 6.87 -25.85 7.06
N GLN A 280 7.64 -26.93 6.91
CA GLN A 280 8.06 -27.41 5.60
C GLN A 280 6.89 -28.03 4.84
N SER A 281 6.86 -27.78 3.53
CA SER A 281 5.81 -28.29 2.63
C SER A 281 6.34 -29.34 1.64
N ALA A 282 5.47 -30.26 1.23
CA ALA A 282 5.77 -31.30 0.24
C ALA A 282 4.58 -31.55 -0.69
N ASN A 283 4.87 -31.81 -1.97
CA ASN A 283 3.87 -32.11 -2.99
C ASN A 283 3.23 -33.47 -2.74
N VAL A 284 1.90 -33.53 -2.73
CA VAL A 284 1.12 -34.76 -2.58
C VAL A 284 0.84 -35.35 -3.96
N GLN A 285 1.15 -36.63 -4.13
CA GLN A 285 0.88 -37.37 -5.36
C GLN A 285 -0.19 -38.46 -5.17
N GLY A 286 -0.52 -38.79 -3.92
CA GLY A 286 -1.49 -39.84 -3.61
C GLY A 286 -1.88 -39.91 -2.14
N ARG A 287 -2.84 -40.78 -1.83
CA ARG A 287 -3.28 -41.14 -0.48
C ARG A 287 -3.21 -42.65 -0.27
N SER A 288 -3.25 -43.09 0.99
CA SER A 288 -3.28 -44.51 1.32
C SER A 288 -4.65 -45.13 1.06
N GLU A 289 -4.68 -46.46 0.93
CA GLU A 289 -5.93 -47.22 1.05
C GLU A 289 -6.54 -47.00 2.45
N SER A 290 -7.87 -47.07 2.55
CA SER A 290 -8.59 -46.83 3.81
C SER A 290 -8.19 -47.79 4.94
N SER A 291 -7.67 -48.97 4.60
CA SER A 291 -7.16 -49.99 5.52
C SER A 291 -5.94 -49.55 6.34
N PHE A 292 -5.21 -48.53 5.88
CA PHE A 292 -3.97 -48.04 6.51
C PHE A 292 -4.14 -46.74 7.32
N GLY A 293 -5.36 -46.17 7.35
CA GLY A 293 -5.62 -44.86 7.95
C GLY A 293 -5.28 -43.70 7.01
N ASN A 294 -5.06 -42.51 7.58
CA ASN A 294 -4.88 -41.27 6.83
C ASN A 294 -3.39 -40.99 6.54
N TRP A 295 -2.85 -41.47 5.42
CA TRP A 295 -1.48 -41.17 4.98
C TRP A 295 -1.46 -40.47 3.62
N TRP A 296 -0.53 -39.51 3.48
CA TRP A 296 -0.23 -38.85 2.21
C TRP A 296 1.04 -39.41 1.59
N TYR A 297 0.98 -39.73 0.30
CA TYR A 297 2.14 -40.06 -0.53
C TYR A 297 2.70 -38.78 -1.12
N ILE A 298 3.92 -38.41 -0.72
CA ILE A 298 4.55 -37.14 -1.07
C ILE A 298 5.82 -37.33 -1.89
N GLN A 299 6.17 -36.33 -2.68
CA GLN A 299 7.50 -36.19 -3.26
C GLN A 299 8.51 -35.83 -2.16
N HIS A 300 9.58 -36.61 -2.04
CA HIS A 300 10.65 -36.38 -1.08
C HIS A 300 11.98 -36.88 -1.67
N SER A 301 12.85 -35.95 -2.04
CA SER A 301 14.13 -36.26 -2.72
C SER A 301 15.08 -37.12 -1.87
N GLY A 302 14.96 -37.10 -0.54
CA GLY A 302 15.73 -37.94 0.38
C GLY A 302 15.29 -39.41 0.44
N ALA A 303 14.12 -39.75 -0.10
CA ALA A 303 13.59 -41.10 -0.06
C ALA A 303 14.03 -41.92 -1.29
N PRO A 304 14.28 -43.25 -1.14
CA PRO A 304 14.52 -44.12 -2.27
C PRO A 304 13.34 -44.08 -3.26
N GLY A 305 13.64 -43.75 -4.51
CA GLY A 305 12.61 -43.56 -5.55
C GLY A 305 11.95 -42.19 -5.54
N GLY A 306 12.41 -41.23 -4.72
CA GLY A 306 11.99 -39.83 -4.73
C GLY A 306 10.66 -39.54 -4.02
N HIS A 307 10.10 -40.51 -3.30
CA HIS A 307 8.77 -40.42 -2.70
C HIS A 307 8.69 -41.15 -1.36
N GLY A 308 7.74 -40.74 -0.50
CA GLY A 308 7.49 -41.40 0.78
C GLY A 308 6.14 -41.03 1.40
N TRP A 309 5.87 -41.57 2.58
CA TRP A 309 4.56 -41.49 3.23
C TRP A 309 4.62 -40.68 4.52
N VAL A 310 3.69 -39.74 4.70
CA VAL A 310 3.54 -38.93 5.94
C VAL A 310 2.18 -39.15 6.57
N TRP A 311 2.11 -39.11 7.91
CA TRP A 311 0.85 -39.25 8.63
C TRP A 311 0.01 -37.97 8.52
N GLY A 312 -1.27 -38.13 8.17
CA GLY A 312 -2.18 -37.03 7.89
C GLY A 312 -2.43 -36.10 9.06
N ASP A 313 -2.49 -36.59 10.30
CA ASP A 313 -2.79 -35.73 11.46
C ASP A 313 -1.62 -34.80 11.83
N ASN A 314 -0.42 -35.09 11.32
CA ASN A 314 0.76 -34.26 11.57
C ASN A 314 0.92 -33.14 10.52
N VAL A 315 0.05 -33.08 9.51
CA VAL A 315 0.18 -32.16 8.38
C VAL A 315 -1.16 -31.51 8.02
N THR A 316 -1.12 -30.27 7.55
CA THR A 316 -2.28 -29.60 6.94
C THR A 316 -2.21 -29.80 5.44
N ALA A 317 -3.25 -30.39 4.85
CA ALA A 317 -3.34 -30.63 3.42
C ALA A 317 -4.13 -29.52 2.73
N VAL A 318 -3.57 -28.95 1.65
CA VAL A 318 -4.15 -27.85 0.88
C VAL A 318 -4.23 -28.27 -0.57
N CYS A 319 -5.31 -27.88 -1.26
CA CYS A 319 -5.50 -28.13 -2.69
C CYS A 319 -5.54 -29.63 -3.07
N ILE A 320 -6.09 -30.49 -2.20
CA ILE A 320 -6.25 -31.92 -2.49
C ILE A 320 -7.46 -32.16 -3.40
N PRO A 321 -7.29 -32.72 -4.61
CA PRO A 321 -8.39 -33.00 -5.50
C PRO A 321 -9.20 -34.21 -5.02
N GLN A 322 -10.51 -34.20 -5.29
CA GLN A 322 -11.43 -35.29 -4.89
C GLN A 322 -11.04 -36.65 -5.50
N ASN A 323 -10.36 -36.64 -6.65
CA ASN A 323 -9.87 -37.82 -7.37
C ASN A 323 -8.39 -38.14 -7.12
N LEU A 324 -7.80 -37.69 -5.99
CA LEU A 324 -6.41 -38.00 -5.68
C LEU A 324 -6.17 -39.53 -5.69
N PRO A 325 -5.16 -40.02 -6.44
CA PRO A 325 -4.88 -41.46 -6.57
C PRO A 325 -4.67 -42.14 -5.22
N VAL A 326 -5.25 -43.33 -5.07
CA VAL A 326 -4.89 -44.24 -3.98
C VAL A 326 -3.64 -45.00 -4.41
N VAL A 327 -2.53 -44.82 -3.69
CA VAL A 327 -1.27 -45.51 -3.99
C VAL A 327 -1.22 -46.77 -3.14
N ALA A 328 -1.09 -47.93 -3.81
CA ALA A 328 -0.98 -49.20 -3.13
C ALA A 328 0.25 -49.22 -2.21
N ALA A 329 0.07 -49.73 -0.99
CA ALA A 329 1.18 -49.86 -0.06
C ALA A 329 2.21 -50.87 -0.61
N PRO A 330 3.52 -50.59 -0.54
CA PRO A 330 4.53 -51.57 -0.94
C PRO A 330 4.38 -52.87 -0.13
N PRO A 331 4.63 -54.05 -0.72
CA PRO A 331 4.57 -55.30 0.01
C PRO A 331 5.47 -55.25 1.25
N LEU A 332 4.91 -55.52 2.43
CA LEU A 332 5.72 -55.68 3.64
C LEU A 332 6.59 -56.92 3.47
N VAL A 333 7.91 -56.73 3.48
CA VAL A 333 8.85 -57.85 3.67
C VAL A 333 8.76 -58.25 5.15
N ILE A 334 7.85 -59.17 5.45
CA ILE A 334 7.73 -59.75 6.79
C ILE A 334 8.92 -60.71 6.98
N THR A 335 10.01 -60.21 7.56
CA THR A 335 11.00 -61.08 8.17
C THR A 335 10.36 -61.73 9.39
N LYS A 336 10.22 -63.05 9.36
CA LYS A 336 9.69 -63.82 10.49
C LYS A 336 10.62 -63.63 11.70
N THR A 337 10.11 -62.91 12.70
CA THR A 337 10.13 -63.14 14.16
C THR A 337 11.18 -64.09 14.75
N PRO A 338 11.76 -63.71 15.91
CA PRO A 338 11.83 -64.62 17.04
C PRO A 338 11.03 -64.14 18.27
N THR A 339 10.09 -65.01 18.65
CA THR A 339 9.51 -65.42 19.94
C THR A 339 9.45 -64.45 21.15
N PRO A 340 8.27 -64.33 21.80
CA PRO A 340 8.03 -63.44 22.95
C PRO A 340 8.44 -64.05 24.31
N LEU A 341 8.90 -63.20 25.24
CA LEU A 341 8.97 -63.51 26.67
C LEU A 341 7.72 -62.97 27.39
N VAL A 342 7.02 -63.90 28.05
CA VAL A 342 5.87 -63.70 28.94
C VAL A 342 6.35 -63.25 30.31
N ILE A 343 5.77 -62.19 30.92
CA ILE A 343 5.49 -62.14 32.37
C ILE A 343 4.20 -61.33 32.66
N THR A 344 3.45 -61.89 33.60
CA THR A 344 2.09 -61.69 34.10
C THR A 344 1.89 -60.57 35.16
N LYS A 345 0.63 -60.14 35.28
CA LYS A 345 -0.16 -59.72 36.46
C LYS A 345 -0.15 -58.24 36.96
N THR A 346 -1.37 -57.67 36.89
CA THR A 346 -2.06 -56.65 37.75
C THR A 346 -2.03 -57.09 39.23
N PRO A 347 -2.04 -56.23 40.30
CA PRO A 347 -3.24 -55.41 40.63
C PRO A 347 -3.12 -54.14 41.55
N THR A 348 -4.25 -53.41 41.66
CA THR A 348 -4.81 -52.71 42.87
C THR A 348 -4.55 -51.18 43.09
N PRO A 349 -5.52 -50.38 43.65
CA PRO A 349 -5.57 -48.91 43.58
C PRO A 349 -5.35 -48.13 44.91
N ALA A 350 -5.44 -46.78 44.81
CA ALA A 350 -5.58 -45.72 45.85
C ALA A 350 -4.26 -45.15 46.46
N PRO A 351 -4.16 -43.86 46.90
CA PRO A 351 -5.21 -43.01 47.49
C PRO A 351 -5.28 -41.52 47.04
N LEU A 352 -6.34 -40.84 47.50
CA LEU A 352 -6.58 -39.38 47.46
C LEU A 352 -5.65 -38.63 48.41
N VAL A 353 -5.15 -37.46 47.99
CA VAL A 353 -4.40 -36.49 48.82
C VAL A 353 -5.12 -35.13 48.78
N ILE A 354 -5.30 -34.53 49.95
CA ILE A 354 -5.84 -33.19 50.18
C ILE A 354 -4.66 -32.26 50.53
N THR A 355 -4.90 -30.95 50.36
CA THR A 355 -4.18 -29.74 50.87
C THR A 355 -2.88 -29.32 50.20
N ASP A 356 -2.90 -28.13 49.58
CA ASP A 356 -2.24 -26.94 50.14
C ASP A 356 -2.86 -25.65 49.59
N THR A 357 -3.08 -24.70 50.49
CA THR A 357 -3.45 -23.31 50.16
C THR A 357 -2.22 -22.63 49.53
N PRO A 358 -2.32 -22.02 48.33
CA PRO A 358 -1.14 -21.46 47.68
C PRO A 358 -0.63 -20.23 48.45
N THR A 359 0.62 -20.32 48.88
CA THR A 359 1.52 -19.19 49.15
C THR A 359 1.40 -18.18 48.01
N PRO A 360 1.31 -16.85 48.28
CA PRO A 360 1.23 -15.86 47.22
C PRO A 360 2.44 -16.01 46.29
N ALA A 361 2.17 -16.28 45.01
CA ALA A 361 3.19 -16.22 43.98
C ALA A 361 3.84 -14.83 43.98
N PRO A 362 5.14 -14.70 43.65
CA PRO A 362 5.75 -13.40 43.45
C PRO A 362 4.92 -12.57 42.47
N ALA A 363 4.66 -11.31 42.81
CA ALA A 363 3.85 -10.41 41.97
C ALA A 363 4.49 -10.28 40.59
N ASP A 364 3.71 -10.50 39.54
CA ASP A 364 4.12 -10.28 38.16
C ASP A 364 4.29 -8.78 37.92
N LEU A 365 5.42 -8.39 37.34
CA LEU A 365 5.75 -7.00 36.97
C LEU A 365 5.94 -6.83 35.45
N THR A 366 5.72 -7.89 34.67
CA THR A 366 5.87 -7.85 33.22
C THR A 366 4.62 -7.24 32.59
N PRO A 367 4.74 -6.19 31.76
CA PRO A 367 3.59 -5.67 31.03
C PRO A 367 3.10 -6.64 29.94
N PRO A 368 1.80 -6.60 29.59
CA PRO A 368 1.25 -7.38 28.48
C PRO A 368 1.99 -7.15 27.14
N ASP A 369 2.19 -8.20 26.36
CA ASP A 369 2.63 -8.10 24.96
C ASP A 369 1.42 -7.89 24.03
N ILE A 370 1.49 -6.89 23.15
CA ILE A 370 0.44 -6.57 22.18
C ILE A 370 1.02 -6.69 20.76
N SER A 371 0.48 -7.64 19.99
CA SER A 371 0.90 -7.97 18.63
C SER A 371 -0.31 -8.16 17.69
N ASP A 372 -0.06 -8.35 16.39
CA ASP A 372 -1.08 -8.61 15.36
C ASP A 372 -2.26 -7.62 15.34
N LEU A 373 -1.98 -6.34 15.64
CA LEU A 373 -3.00 -5.29 15.61
C LEU A 373 -3.49 -5.05 14.18
N SER A 374 -4.80 -5.14 13.96
CA SER A 374 -5.42 -5.00 12.64
C SER A 374 -6.84 -4.43 12.73
N ALA A 375 -7.28 -3.80 11.63
CA ALA A 375 -8.66 -3.38 11.40
C ALA A 375 -9.20 -4.09 10.16
N ASN A 376 -10.39 -4.68 10.25
CA ASN A 376 -11.04 -5.32 9.12
C ASN A 376 -12.54 -4.95 9.01
N PRO A 377 -12.95 -4.22 7.96
CA PRO A 377 -12.09 -3.55 6.97
C PRO A 377 -11.45 -2.28 7.52
N ALA A 378 -10.31 -1.86 6.95
CA ALA A 378 -9.66 -0.59 7.30
C ALA A 378 -10.33 0.65 6.65
N LEU A 379 -11.39 0.44 5.86
CA LEU A 379 -12.20 1.47 5.21
C LEU A 379 -13.69 1.21 5.50
N ILE A 380 -14.40 2.20 6.03
CA ILE A 380 -15.81 2.13 6.41
C ILE A 380 -16.56 3.43 6.05
N SER A 381 -17.90 3.42 6.04
CA SER A 381 -18.72 4.59 5.66
C SER A 381 -19.53 5.20 6.80
N VAL A 382 -20.00 6.44 6.60
CA VAL A 382 -20.97 7.11 7.49
C VAL A 382 -22.38 6.47 7.46
N LEU A 383 -23.21 6.83 8.44
CA LEU A 383 -24.55 6.33 8.79
C LEU A 383 -25.67 6.59 7.73
N VAL A 384 -25.50 6.17 6.47
CA VAL A 384 -26.51 6.30 5.37
C VAL A 384 -26.29 5.16 4.35
N PRO A 385 -27.24 4.74 3.48
CA PRO A 385 -27.19 3.44 2.82
C PRO A 385 -26.19 3.44 1.66
N CYS A 386 -24.94 3.15 1.99
CA CYS A 386 -23.82 3.12 1.07
C CYS A 386 -23.60 1.71 0.50
N GLY A 387 -24.45 1.25 -0.42
CA GLY A 387 -24.23 -0.02 -1.12
C GLY A 387 -23.76 -1.16 -0.21
N ALA A 388 -22.62 -1.80 -0.56
CA ALA A 388 -22.01 -2.91 0.18
C ALA A 388 -20.86 -2.49 1.13
N THR A 389 -20.53 -1.20 1.24
CA THR A 389 -19.44 -0.74 2.12
C THR A 389 -19.92 -0.81 3.57
N PRO A 390 -19.21 -1.52 4.45
CA PRO A 390 -19.65 -1.65 5.82
C PRO A 390 -19.46 -0.33 6.57
N ALA A 391 -20.43 0.02 7.41
CA ALA A 391 -20.36 1.19 8.28
C ALA A 391 -19.55 0.92 9.57
N THR A 392 -19.03 -0.30 9.75
CA THR A 392 -18.34 -0.74 10.97
C THR A 392 -17.06 -1.48 10.63
N THR A 393 -16.05 -1.34 11.48
CA THR A 393 -14.76 -2.07 11.38
C THR A 393 -14.57 -2.95 12.60
N VAL A 394 -13.93 -4.10 12.44
CA VAL A 394 -13.49 -4.94 13.56
C VAL A 394 -12.02 -4.67 13.84
N ILE A 395 -11.72 -4.14 15.02
CA ILE A 395 -10.35 -4.05 15.54
C ILE A 395 -10.02 -5.36 16.21
N ARG A 396 -8.89 -5.96 15.85
CA ARG A 396 -8.40 -7.21 16.43
C ARG A 396 -6.92 -7.07 16.79
N ALA A 397 -6.55 -7.55 17.98
CA ALA A 397 -5.17 -7.61 18.44
C ALA A 397 -4.93 -8.91 19.21
N ARG A 398 -3.70 -9.42 19.17
CA ARG A 398 -3.23 -10.50 20.03
C ARG A 398 -2.61 -9.90 21.29
N VAL A 399 -3.11 -10.29 22.45
CA VAL A 399 -2.64 -9.80 23.75
C VAL A 399 -2.32 -10.99 24.62
N THR A 400 -1.07 -11.09 25.08
CA THR A 400 -0.61 -12.21 25.91
C THR A 400 0.22 -11.72 27.09
N ASP A 401 0.01 -12.35 28.23
CA ASP A 401 0.78 -12.12 29.44
C ASP A 401 0.81 -13.40 30.30
N PRO A 402 1.93 -13.74 30.98
CA PRO A 402 2.02 -14.90 31.87
C PRO A 402 1.02 -14.88 33.04
N SER A 403 0.68 -13.71 33.58
CA SER A 403 -0.34 -13.56 34.63
C SER A 403 -1.79 -13.57 34.10
N GLY A 404 -1.96 -13.58 32.78
CA GLY A 404 -3.24 -13.46 32.12
C GLY A 404 -3.72 -12.00 32.03
N ILE A 405 -4.74 -11.77 31.21
CA ILE A 405 -5.19 -10.42 30.85
C ILE A 405 -6.44 -10.05 31.63
N ALA A 406 -6.42 -8.89 32.30
CA ALA A 406 -7.55 -8.34 33.05
C ALA A 406 -8.47 -7.49 32.17
N SER A 407 -7.90 -6.65 31.30
CA SER A 407 -8.67 -5.82 30.38
C SER A 407 -7.91 -5.49 29.11
N VAL A 408 -8.65 -5.30 28.02
CA VAL A 408 -8.13 -4.81 26.73
C VAL A 408 -9.12 -3.78 26.20
N VAL A 409 -8.61 -2.62 25.79
CA VAL A 409 -9.40 -1.47 25.38
C VAL A 409 -8.80 -0.90 24.09
N ALA A 410 -9.64 -0.68 23.08
CA ALA A 410 -9.28 0.11 21.90
C ALA A 410 -9.59 1.57 22.20
N ARG A 411 -8.59 2.44 22.07
CA ARG A 411 -8.71 3.89 22.26
C ARG A 411 -8.72 4.56 20.91
N VAL A 412 -9.74 5.38 20.67
CA VAL A 412 -9.93 6.10 19.40
C VAL A 412 -9.77 7.58 19.68
N SER A 413 -8.75 8.20 19.09
CA SER A 413 -8.42 9.61 19.31
C SER A 413 -9.61 10.51 18.98
N GLY A 414 -9.98 11.39 19.91
CA GLY A 414 -11.12 12.29 19.78
C GLY A 414 -12.51 11.65 19.89
N VAL A 415 -12.60 10.33 20.05
CA VAL A 415 -13.90 9.60 20.13
C VAL A 415 -14.11 8.96 21.50
N GLY A 416 -13.13 8.19 22.01
CA GLY A 416 -13.26 7.53 23.31
C GLY A 416 -12.65 6.12 23.36
N GLU A 417 -12.97 5.40 24.43
CA GLU A 417 -12.39 4.09 24.76
C GLU A 417 -13.45 2.97 24.68
N PHE A 418 -13.09 1.84 24.07
CA PHE A 418 -14.01 0.73 23.81
C PHE A 418 -13.42 -0.59 24.27
N ALA A 419 -14.12 -1.30 25.16
CA ALA A 419 -13.68 -2.59 25.66
C ALA A 419 -13.66 -3.65 24.55
N MET A 420 -12.57 -4.42 24.47
CA MET A 420 -12.39 -5.52 23.53
C MET A 420 -12.74 -6.86 24.20
N SER A 421 -13.41 -7.74 23.46
CA SER A 421 -13.84 -9.06 23.92
C SER A 421 -12.87 -10.16 23.45
N PRO A 422 -12.54 -11.15 24.29
CA PRO A 422 -11.67 -12.27 23.90
C PRO A 422 -12.36 -13.18 22.88
N VAL A 423 -11.60 -13.67 21.89
CA VAL A 423 -12.09 -14.59 20.84
C VAL A 423 -11.26 -15.89 20.72
N GLY A 424 -10.36 -16.13 21.65
CA GLY A 424 -9.51 -17.33 21.71
C GLY A 424 -8.13 -17.14 21.09
N GLY A 425 -7.19 -18.01 21.45
CA GLY A 425 -5.80 -17.95 20.97
C GLY A 425 -5.00 -16.72 21.41
N GLY A 426 -5.46 -16.01 22.45
CA GLY A 426 -4.90 -14.73 22.89
C GLY A 426 -5.42 -13.51 22.11
N TYR A 427 -6.41 -13.66 21.23
CA TYR A 427 -6.97 -12.54 20.48
C TYR A 427 -8.13 -11.87 21.20
N TYR A 428 -8.19 -10.55 21.07
CA TYR A 428 -9.27 -9.68 21.50
C TYR A 428 -9.79 -8.91 20.30
N GLN A 429 -11.10 -8.62 20.28
CA GLN A 429 -11.70 -7.81 19.23
C GLN A 429 -12.81 -6.87 19.73
N VAL A 430 -13.02 -5.78 19.01
CA VAL A 430 -14.18 -4.89 19.18
C VAL A 430 -14.66 -4.44 17.81
N THR A 431 -15.98 -4.29 17.67
CA THR A 431 -16.56 -3.67 16.47
C THR A 431 -16.75 -2.18 16.76
N LEU A 432 -16.14 -1.34 15.93
CA LEU A 432 -16.22 0.11 16.02
C LEU A 432 -17.09 0.68 14.90
N GLY A 433 -17.81 1.75 15.23
CA GLY A 433 -18.80 2.39 14.38
C GLY A 433 -20.23 1.89 14.65
N PRO A 434 -21.20 2.39 13.88
CA PRO A 434 -21.03 3.37 12.81
C PRO A 434 -20.66 4.77 13.32
N PHE A 435 -19.97 5.53 12.47
CA PHE A 435 -19.50 6.90 12.78
C PHE A 435 -20.38 7.94 12.08
N GLY A 436 -20.55 9.09 12.74
CA GLY A 436 -21.40 10.19 12.25
C GLY A 436 -20.72 11.14 11.28
N GLU A 437 -19.39 11.15 11.26
CA GLU A 437 -18.56 12.06 10.45
C GLU A 437 -17.48 11.27 9.71
N ALA A 438 -17.16 11.72 8.50
CA ALA A 438 -16.03 11.18 7.74
C ALA A 438 -14.70 11.76 8.24
N GLY A 439 -13.63 10.99 8.10
CA GLY A 439 -12.31 11.35 8.60
C GLY A 439 -11.44 10.11 8.83
N THR A 440 -10.23 10.34 9.33
CA THR A 440 -9.31 9.27 9.72
C THR A 440 -9.42 9.03 11.22
N LEU A 441 -9.69 7.78 11.61
CA LEU A 441 -9.61 7.34 13.00
C LEU A 441 -8.18 6.92 13.31
N PHE A 442 -7.61 7.46 14.38
CA PHE A 442 -6.35 7.01 14.97
C PHE A 442 -6.66 6.15 16.19
N ILE A 443 -6.25 4.88 16.14
CA ILE A 443 -6.63 3.85 17.10
C ILE A 443 -5.37 3.22 17.68
N ASP A 444 -5.29 3.09 19.00
CA ASP A 444 -4.30 2.25 19.67
C ASP A 444 -5.01 1.29 20.64
N VAL A 445 -4.34 0.21 21.03
CA VAL A 445 -4.87 -0.77 22.00
C VAL A 445 -4.07 -0.65 23.28
N GLN A 446 -4.78 -0.47 24.40
CA GLN A 446 -4.24 -0.55 25.74
C GLN A 446 -4.70 -1.84 26.40
N ALA A 447 -3.78 -2.56 27.03
CA ALA A 447 -4.08 -3.77 27.79
C ALA A 447 -3.57 -3.66 29.22
N GLN A 448 -4.27 -4.30 30.16
CA GLN A 448 -3.85 -4.48 31.54
C GLN A 448 -3.90 -5.97 31.89
N ASP A 449 -2.87 -6.47 32.56
CA ASP A 449 -2.83 -7.85 33.07
C ASP A 449 -3.54 -8.00 34.44
N ASN A 450 -3.61 -9.23 34.96
CA ASN A 450 -4.20 -9.51 36.28
C ASN A 450 -3.36 -9.02 37.47
N ALA A 451 -2.10 -8.64 37.23
CA ALA A 451 -1.20 -8.07 38.24
C ALA A 451 -1.24 -6.53 38.27
N GLY A 452 -1.92 -5.90 37.31
CA GLY A 452 -2.10 -4.47 37.17
C GLY A 452 -1.13 -3.77 36.21
N ASN A 453 -0.20 -4.49 35.56
CA ASN A 453 0.73 -3.91 34.59
C ASN A 453 0.01 -3.57 33.29
N THR A 454 0.41 -2.46 32.65
CA THR A 454 -0.25 -1.95 31.45
C THR A 454 0.71 -1.80 30.27
N ALA A 455 0.22 -2.08 29.07
CA ALA A 455 0.93 -1.85 27.81
C ALA A 455 0.06 -1.10 26.79
N THR A 456 0.68 -0.45 25.82
CA THR A 456 0.01 0.31 24.75
C THR A 456 0.67 -0.03 23.41
N SER A 457 -0.13 -0.27 22.37
CA SER A 457 0.35 -0.57 21.02
C SER A 457 0.81 0.68 20.25
N ALA A 458 1.39 0.48 19.07
CA ALA A 458 1.50 1.52 18.06
C ALA A 458 0.10 1.92 17.51
N TRP A 459 0.05 3.05 16.82
CA TRP A 459 -1.16 3.54 16.15
C TRP A 459 -1.54 2.70 14.94
N LEU A 460 -2.84 2.49 14.78
CA LEU A 460 -3.53 1.91 13.63
C LEU A 460 -4.50 2.96 13.07
N THR A 461 -4.61 3.05 11.76
CA THR A 461 -5.53 3.98 11.10
C THR A 461 -6.70 3.26 10.43
N VAL A 462 -7.88 3.86 10.53
CA VAL A 462 -9.10 3.44 9.81
C VAL A 462 -9.69 4.64 9.11
N GLN A 463 -10.01 4.50 7.83
CA GLN A 463 -10.62 5.56 7.03
C GLN A 463 -12.16 5.47 7.11
N VAL A 464 -12.80 6.58 7.47
CA VAL A 464 -14.25 6.76 7.42
C VAL A 464 -14.56 7.70 6.27
N VAL A 465 -15.30 7.23 5.27
CA VAL A 465 -15.64 8.01 4.08
C VAL A 465 -17.11 8.42 4.06
N THR A 466 -17.38 9.61 3.52
CA THR A 466 -18.73 9.96 3.05
C THR A 466 -19.00 9.24 1.73
N CYS A 467 -20.24 8.85 1.52
CA CYS A 467 -20.62 8.21 0.28
C CYS A 467 -20.92 9.28 -0.76
N PRO A 468 -20.42 9.13 -2.01
CA PRO A 468 -20.87 9.98 -3.10
C PRO A 468 -22.36 9.72 -3.29
N GLY A 469 -23.16 10.79 -3.17
CA GLY A 469 -24.60 10.78 -3.40
C GLY A 469 -24.96 10.57 -4.86
#